data_AF-A0A3D3PGV1-F1
#
_entry.id   AF-A0A3D3PGV1-F1
#
_cell.length_a   1.000
_cell.length_b   1.000
_cell.length_c   1.000
_cell.angle_alpha   90.00
_cell.angle_beta   90.00
_cell.angle_gamma   90.00
#
_symmetry.space_group_name_H-M   'P 1'
#
loop_
_entity.id
_entity.type
_entity.pdbx_description
1 polymer ?
#
loop_
_entity_poly.entity_id
_entity_poly.type
_entity_poly.pdbx_seq_one_letter_code
_entity_poly.pdbx_strand_id
1 'polypeptide(L)'
;MLLKAVLPLVLILIANICASAQERNLWPVKPVNIDGVSDEWTHSLFKYNSAAKLSYSIANDRSNLYILIESADQPTNANILANSIRVSINPKGKKKATTSLTFPVIEWGDLVKSRQFRAGRDVKPALTGQNLQNEAFSNANTIKINGFPRIPNGTFSLHLMNTYGIKAAARIDDKKILTYELSIPLSQLNISPNQVKYIANQIKINGSPDPLSNSSSQYPGGGRTPGGNVGIPTGGGFPGIGVQGGLSGMGGTIRIGRGQNPSPRAISNRENDRMNSKSVRFWVKYQLAKTKL
;
A
#
# COMPACT_ATOMS: atom_id res chain seq x y z
N MET A 1 -43.24 45.45 6.61
CA MET A 1 -43.39 44.03 7.02
C MET A 1 -43.00 43.01 5.94
N LEU A 2 -43.10 43.33 4.64
CA LEU A 2 -42.78 42.40 3.54
C LEU A 2 -41.29 41.98 3.41
N LEU A 3 -40.35 42.84 3.80
CA LEU A 3 -38.91 42.57 3.63
C LEU A 3 -38.36 41.44 4.55
N LYS A 4 -39.00 41.20 5.70
CA LYS A 4 -38.58 40.17 6.67
C LYS A 4 -38.99 38.75 6.27
N ALA A 5 -40.00 38.61 5.39
CA ALA A 5 -40.49 37.31 4.92
C ALA A 5 -39.74 36.80 3.66
N VAL A 6 -39.13 37.70 2.89
CA VAL A 6 -38.41 37.36 1.65
C VAL A 6 -36.99 36.84 1.92
N LEU A 7 -36.33 37.37 2.96
CA LEU A 7 -34.95 37.00 3.33
C LEU A 7 -34.76 35.50 3.64
N PRO A 8 -35.59 34.84 4.45
CA PRO A 8 -35.44 33.40 4.71
C PRO A 8 -35.78 32.54 3.48
N LEU A 9 -36.69 33.01 2.61
CA LEU A 9 -37.06 32.30 1.38
C LEU A 9 -35.91 32.28 0.37
N VAL A 10 -35.18 33.40 0.26
CA VAL A 10 -33.99 33.51 -0.59
C VAL A 10 -32.82 32.70 -0.01
N LEU A 11 -32.64 32.65 1.31
CA LEU A 11 -31.62 31.80 1.93
C LEU A 11 -31.85 30.30 1.69
N ILE A 12 -33.11 29.84 1.75
CA ILE A 12 -33.47 28.43 1.44
C ILE A 12 -33.25 28.12 -0.04
N LEU A 13 -33.47 29.10 -0.94
CA LEU A 13 -33.21 28.93 -2.37
C LEU A 13 -31.70 28.84 -2.67
N ILE A 14 -30.86 29.63 -2.01
CA ILE A 14 -29.39 29.60 -2.16
C ILE A 14 -28.80 28.33 -1.53
N ALA A 15 -29.35 27.83 -0.42
CA ALA A 15 -28.91 26.58 0.21
C ALA A 15 -29.13 25.35 -0.69
N ASN A 16 -30.14 25.37 -1.57
CA ASN A 16 -30.37 24.30 -2.56
C ASN A 16 -29.46 24.39 -3.80
N ILE A 17 -28.89 25.57 -4.11
CA ILE A 17 -27.92 25.72 -5.21
C ILE A 17 -26.53 25.20 -4.77
N CYS A 18 -26.27 25.14 -3.47
CA CYS A 18 -25.09 24.49 -2.90
C CYS A 18 -25.31 22.99 -2.61
N ALA A 19 -26.31 22.37 -3.23
CA ALA A 19 -26.33 20.92 -3.37
C ALA A 19 -25.12 20.54 -4.23
N SER A 20 -24.04 20.11 -3.55
CA SER A 20 -22.81 19.57 -4.14
C SER A 20 -23.15 18.92 -5.47
N ALA A 21 -22.73 19.52 -6.60
CA ALA A 21 -23.05 19.03 -7.92
C ALA A 21 -22.69 17.54 -7.96
N GLN A 22 -23.70 16.68 -7.83
CA GLN A 22 -23.48 15.27 -7.56
C GLN A 22 -22.90 14.66 -8.83
N GLU A 23 -21.67 14.16 -8.71
CA GLU A 23 -20.81 13.92 -9.85
C GLU A 23 -21.28 12.70 -10.63
N ARG A 24 -21.62 12.93 -11.90
CA ARG A 24 -21.80 11.84 -12.85
C ARG A 24 -20.43 11.53 -13.45
N ASN A 25 -20.08 10.25 -13.51
CA ASN A 25 -18.90 9.83 -14.26
C ASN A 25 -19.01 10.25 -15.74
N LEU A 26 -17.88 10.24 -16.44
CA LEU A 26 -17.83 10.32 -17.90
C LEU A 26 -17.44 8.96 -18.49
N TRP A 27 -17.77 8.76 -19.77
CA TRP A 27 -17.20 7.68 -20.56
C TRP A 27 -15.80 8.08 -21.04
N PRO A 28 -14.83 7.16 -20.99
CA PRO A 28 -13.56 7.38 -21.67
C PRO A 28 -13.78 7.70 -23.15
N VAL A 29 -13.04 8.69 -23.67
CA VAL A 29 -13.07 9.07 -25.10
C VAL A 29 -12.21 8.17 -25.98
N LYS A 30 -11.24 7.49 -25.36
CA LYS A 30 -10.37 6.48 -25.96
C LYS A 30 -10.55 5.17 -25.18
N PRO A 31 -10.32 4.00 -25.80
CA PRO A 31 -10.22 2.74 -25.06
C PRO A 31 -9.19 2.85 -23.94
N VAL A 32 -9.57 2.43 -22.73
CA VAL A 32 -8.67 2.43 -21.57
C VAL A 32 -7.87 1.13 -21.58
N ASN A 33 -6.56 1.26 -21.74
CA ASN A 33 -5.63 0.17 -21.48
C ASN A 33 -5.28 0.19 -19.99
N ILE A 34 -4.99 -0.97 -19.40
CA ILE A 34 -4.62 -1.05 -17.99
C ILE A 34 -3.16 -1.47 -17.94
N ASP A 35 -2.28 -0.51 -18.16
CA ASP A 35 -0.82 -0.71 -18.29
C ASP A 35 0.00 0.19 -17.37
N GLY A 36 -0.65 1.05 -16.58
CA GLY A 36 -0.01 1.98 -15.67
C GLY A 36 0.52 3.22 -16.39
N VAL A 37 -0.02 3.56 -17.56
CA VAL A 37 0.21 4.81 -18.29
C VAL A 37 -1.14 5.52 -18.45
N SER A 38 -1.16 6.85 -18.36
CA SER A 38 -2.40 7.61 -18.29
C SER A 38 -2.74 8.42 -19.55
N ASP A 39 -2.09 8.14 -20.68
CA ASP A 39 -2.16 8.92 -21.93
C ASP A 39 -3.56 8.93 -22.60
N GLU A 40 -4.37 7.91 -22.31
CA GLU A 40 -5.78 7.82 -22.74
C GLU A 40 -6.74 8.64 -21.86
N TRP A 41 -6.30 9.03 -20.67
CA TRP A 41 -7.15 9.70 -19.70
C TRP A 41 -7.14 11.21 -19.95
N THR A 42 -8.32 11.81 -19.95
CA THR A 42 -8.42 13.27 -20.09
C THR A 42 -8.20 13.92 -18.73
N HIS A 43 -7.15 14.75 -18.60
CA HIS A 43 -6.78 15.42 -17.35
C HIS A 43 -7.90 16.26 -16.70
N SER A 44 -8.88 16.74 -17.48
CA SER A 44 -10.05 17.47 -16.93
C SER A 44 -10.92 16.62 -15.99
N LEU A 45 -10.75 15.30 -15.98
CA LEU A 45 -11.44 14.39 -15.08
C LEU A 45 -10.77 14.22 -13.71
N PHE A 46 -9.57 14.76 -13.55
CA PHE A 46 -8.74 14.47 -12.40
C PHE A 46 -9.16 15.34 -11.23
N LYS A 47 -9.30 14.69 -10.08
CA LYS A 47 -9.56 15.34 -8.79
C LYS A 47 -8.39 15.08 -7.89
N TYR A 48 -8.06 16.06 -7.06
CA TYR A 48 -6.96 15.92 -6.11
C TYR A 48 -7.47 15.79 -4.69
N ASN A 49 -6.94 14.79 -3.96
CA ASN A 49 -7.12 14.66 -2.52
C ASN A 49 -5.82 15.06 -1.83
N SER A 50 -5.81 16.22 -1.16
CA SER A 50 -4.62 16.76 -0.51
C SER A 50 -4.13 15.92 0.67
N ALA A 51 -5.03 15.29 1.42
CA ALA A 51 -4.66 14.47 2.58
C ALA A 51 -3.95 13.17 2.18
N ALA A 52 -4.39 12.53 1.09
CA ALA A 52 -3.75 11.34 0.53
C ALA A 52 -2.60 11.68 -0.44
N LYS A 53 -2.51 12.95 -0.87
CA LYS A 53 -1.64 13.42 -1.94
C LYS A 53 -1.81 12.63 -3.25
N LEU A 54 -3.08 12.32 -3.57
CA LEU A 54 -3.45 11.52 -4.74
C LEU A 54 -4.31 12.36 -5.70
N SER A 55 -3.92 12.37 -6.97
CA SER A 55 -4.84 12.67 -8.06
C SER A 55 -5.62 11.40 -8.41
N TYR A 56 -6.90 11.51 -8.74
CA TYR A 56 -7.71 10.37 -9.12
C TYR A 56 -8.76 10.72 -10.17
N SER A 57 -9.14 9.73 -10.97
CA SER A 57 -10.26 9.79 -11.89
C SER A 57 -11.06 8.50 -11.83
N ILE A 58 -12.38 8.61 -11.94
CA ILE A 58 -13.28 7.45 -11.99
C ILE A 58 -14.15 7.61 -13.24
N ALA A 59 -14.12 6.59 -14.08
CA ALA A 59 -14.88 6.55 -15.33
C ALA A 59 -15.59 5.20 -15.46
N ASN A 60 -16.52 5.09 -16.39
CA ASN A 60 -17.12 3.81 -16.74
C ASN A 60 -17.51 3.79 -18.21
N ASP A 61 -17.66 2.60 -18.78
CA ASP A 61 -18.35 2.38 -20.03
C ASP A 61 -19.60 1.50 -19.79
N ARG A 62 -20.07 0.76 -20.81
CA ARG A 62 -21.20 -0.19 -20.67
C ARG A 62 -20.85 -1.42 -19.82
N SER A 63 -19.58 -1.77 -19.72
CA SER A 63 -19.13 -3.08 -19.26
C SER A 63 -18.28 -3.00 -17.99
N ASN A 64 -17.52 -1.91 -17.81
CA ASN A 64 -16.46 -1.78 -16.84
C ASN A 64 -16.56 -0.46 -16.07
N LEU A 65 -16.09 -0.52 -14.83
CA LEU A 65 -15.70 0.62 -14.01
C LEU A 65 -14.18 0.76 -14.10
N TYR A 66 -13.72 1.99 -14.34
CA TYR A 66 -12.31 2.35 -14.41
C TYR A 66 -11.93 3.30 -13.28
N ILE A 67 -10.76 3.08 -12.69
CA ILE A 67 -10.18 3.96 -11.66
C ILE A 67 -8.72 4.20 -12.01
N LEU A 68 -8.37 5.48 -12.10
CA LEU A 68 -6.99 5.97 -12.20
C LEU A 68 -6.63 6.67 -10.89
N ILE A 69 -5.42 6.40 -10.40
CA ILE A 69 -4.81 7.10 -9.27
C ILE A 69 -3.40 7.49 -9.66
N GLU A 70 -3.03 8.74 -9.41
CA GLU A 70 -1.68 9.25 -9.62
C GLU A 70 -1.11 9.90 -8.37
N SER A 71 0.21 9.83 -8.22
CA SER A 71 0.95 10.50 -7.15
C SER A 71 2.33 10.95 -7.61
N ALA A 72 2.55 12.26 -7.55
CA ALA A 72 3.87 12.87 -7.68
C ALA A 72 4.63 12.94 -6.34
N ASP A 73 4.01 12.56 -5.23
CA ASP A 73 4.63 12.58 -3.89
C ASP A 73 5.38 11.27 -3.64
N GLN A 74 6.72 11.33 -3.65
CA GLN A 74 7.57 10.15 -3.48
C GLN A 74 7.37 9.43 -2.14
N PRO A 75 7.18 10.12 -0.99
CA PRO A 75 6.80 9.45 0.26
C PRO A 75 5.49 8.66 0.14
N THR A 76 4.47 9.22 -0.50
CA THR A 76 3.22 8.50 -0.81
C THR A 76 3.48 7.29 -1.70
N ASN A 77 4.32 7.41 -2.74
CA ASN A 77 4.64 6.29 -3.65
C ASN A 77 5.32 5.14 -2.91
N ALA A 78 6.30 5.46 -2.07
CA ALA A 78 6.99 4.47 -1.23
C ALA A 78 6.03 3.80 -0.23
N ASN A 79 5.09 4.57 0.35
CA ASN A 79 4.06 4.03 1.24
C ASN A 79 3.10 3.09 0.51
N ILE A 80 2.70 3.42 -0.72
CA ILE A 80 1.86 2.56 -1.57
C ILE A 80 2.58 1.27 -1.92
N LEU A 81 3.88 1.32 -2.22
CA LEU A 81 4.65 0.11 -2.49
C LEU A 81 4.72 -0.80 -1.25
N ALA A 82 4.96 -0.21 -0.08
CA ALA A 82 5.10 -0.96 1.17
C ALA A 82 3.77 -1.50 1.71
N ASN A 83 2.67 -0.77 1.53
CA ASN A 83 1.40 -1.05 2.21
C ASN A 83 0.21 -1.27 1.26
N SER A 84 0.41 -1.19 -0.06
CA SER A 84 -0.63 -1.33 -1.08
C SER A 84 -1.69 -0.22 -1.07
N ILE A 85 -2.45 -0.13 -2.16
CA ILE A 85 -3.73 0.58 -2.23
C ILE A 85 -4.86 -0.43 -2.11
N ARG A 86 -5.84 -0.14 -1.24
CA ARG A 86 -7.14 -0.80 -1.23
C ARG A 86 -8.20 0.09 -1.88
N VAL A 87 -8.85 -0.43 -2.90
CA VAL A 87 -10.07 0.16 -3.47
C VAL A 87 -11.26 -0.66 -3.00
N SER A 88 -12.24 -0.01 -2.39
CA SER A 88 -13.51 -0.65 -2.01
C SER A 88 -14.67 -0.01 -2.75
N ILE A 89 -15.60 -0.81 -3.25
CA ILE A 89 -16.77 -0.38 -4.01
C ILE A 89 -18.04 -0.82 -3.26
N ASN A 90 -19.00 0.10 -3.17
CA ASN A 90 -20.34 -0.17 -2.66
C ASN A 90 -21.39 0.25 -3.70
N PRO A 91 -22.00 -0.72 -4.40
CA PRO A 91 -23.05 -0.47 -5.40
C PRO A 91 -24.29 0.26 -4.87
N LYS A 92 -24.50 0.24 -3.54
CA LYS A 92 -25.65 0.87 -2.87
C LYS A 92 -25.35 2.32 -2.43
N GLY A 93 -24.18 2.85 -2.76
CA GLY A 93 -23.81 4.23 -2.43
C GLY A 93 -23.58 4.49 -0.94
N LYS A 94 -23.44 3.43 -0.13
CA LYS A 94 -23.13 3.54 1.30
C LYS A 94 -21.62 3.64 1.49
N LYS A 95 -21.16 4.52 2.39
CA LYS A 95 -19.74 4.64 2.77
C LYS A 95 -19.30 3.49 3.69
N LYS A 96 -19.45 2.26 3.20
CA LYS A 96 -19.07 1.01 3.88
C LYS A 96 -18.35 0.12 2.88
N ALA A 97 -17.15 -0.34 3.23
CA ALA A 97 -16.40 -1.28 2.41
C ALA A 97 -17.12 -2.63 2.39
N THR A 98 -17.62 -3.04 1.22
CA THR A 98 -18.32 -4.32 1.03
C THR A 98 -17.56 -5.22 0.09
N THR A 99 -17.19 -4.70 -1.07
CA THR A 99 -16.39 -5.38 -2.10
C THR A 99 -15.11 -4.60 -2.25
N SER A 100 -13.95 -5.25 -2.20
CA SER A 100 -12.68 -4.56 -2.25
C SER A 100 -11.60 -5.39 -2.91
N LEU A 101 -10.67 -4.70 -3.55
CA LEU A 101 -9.39 -5.26 -3.98
C LEU A 101 -8.24 -4.49 -3.35
N THR A 102 -7.10 -5.15 -3.19
CA THR A 102 -5.85 -4.53 -2.72
C THR A 102 -4.73 -4.88 -3.68
N PHE A 103 -4.09 -3.87 -4.26
CA PHE A 103 -3.01 -3.99 -5.24
C PHE A 103 -2.06 -2.77 -5.09
N PRO A 104 -0.75 -2.91 -5.33
CA PRO A 104 -0.02 -4.17 -5.44
C PRO A 104 0.09 -4.88 -4.08
N VAL A 105 -0.02 -6.20 -4.04
CA VAL A 105 0.39 -6.98 -2.85
C VAL A 105 1.83 -7.43 -3.09
N ILE A 106 2.75 -6.94 -2.29
CA ILE A 106 4.16 -7.27 -2.39
C ILE A 106 4.56 -7.99 -1.12
N GLU A 107 5.01 -9.23 -1.25
CA GLU A 107 5.48 -9.99 -0.10
C GLU A 107 6.88 -9.52 0.32
N TRP A 108 7.12 -9.47 1.63
CA TRP A 108 8.41 -9.04 2.17
C TRP A 108 9.56 -9.91 1.65
N GLY A 109 9.31 -11.20 1.38
CA GLY A 109 10.27 -12.10 0.78
C GLY A 109 10.75 -11.67 -0.61
N ASP A 110 9.90 -11.02 -1.42
CA ASP A 110 10.27 -10.53 -2.75
C ASP A 110 11.07 -9.22 -2.67
N LEU A 111 10.77 -8.39 -1.68
CA LEU A 111 11.59 -7.21 -1.34
C LEU A 111 12.97 -7.60 -0.79
N VAL A 112 13.10 -8.76 -0.13
CA VAL A 112 14.38 -9.26 0.40
C VAL A 112 15.16 -10.02 -0.68
N LYS A 113 14.52 -10.84 -1.51
CA LYS A 113 15.18 -11.54 -2.65
C LYS A 113 15.78 -10.55 -3.63
N SER A 114 15.08 -9.47 -3.97
CA SER A 114 15.63 -8.39 -4.82
C SER A 114 16.89 -7.73 -4.23
N ARG A 115 17.06 -7.76 -2.90
CA ARG A 115 18.27 -7.30 -2.19
C ARG A 115 19.36 -8.39 -2.09
N GLN A 116 19.00 -9.64 -1.80
CA GLN A 116 19.93 -10.76 -1.58
C GLN A 116 20.54 -11.32 -2.88
N PHE A 117 19.78 -11.41 -3.99
CA PHE A 117 20.30 -11.84 -5.30
C PHE A 117 21.40 -10.94 -5.88
N ARG A 118 21.69 -9.80 -5.22
CA ARG A 118 22.66 -8.79 -5.63
C ARG A 118 23.85 -8.66 -4.68
N ALA A 119 23.84 -9.29 -3.50
CA ALA A 119 24.98 -9.29 -2.57
C ALA A 119 26.13 -10.21 -3.02
N GLY A 120 25.90 -11.07 -4.03
CA GLY A 120 26.88 -12.04 -4.55
C GLY A 120 27.25 -11.88 -6.03
N ARG A 121 26.91 -10.75 -6.67
CA ARG A 121 27.35 -10.42 -8.05
C ARG A 121 28.03 -9.06 -8.04
N ASP A 122 29.09 -8.89 -8.83
CA ASP A 122 29.75 -7.60 -9.07
C ASP A 122 28.72 -6.54 -9.44
N VAL A 123 28.38 -5.71 -8.45
CA VAL A 123 27.26 -4.77 -8.51
C VAL A 123 27.65 -3.64 -9.44
N LYS A 124 27.09 -3.61 -10.66
CA LYS A 124 27.05 -2.39 -11.48
C LYS A 124 26.56 -1.23 -10.61
N PRO A 125 27.20 -0.05 -10.66
CA PRO A 125 27.00 0.98 -9.66
C PRO A 125 25.56 1.51 -9.66
N ALA A 126 25.03 1.69 -8.45
CA ALA A 126 23.89 2.54 -8.10
C ALA A 126 22.54 2.24 -8.79
N LEU A 127 21.88 1.14 -8.42
CA LEU A 127 20.41 1.17 -8.37
C LEU A 127 20.01 2.08 -7.19
N THR A 128 19.65 3.31 -7.50
CA THR A 128 19.02 4.21 -6.52
C THR A 128 17.76 3.54 -5.97
N GLY A 129 17.31 3.94 -4.77
CA GLY A 129 16.07 3.42 -4.18
C GLY A 129 14.85 3.53 -5.10
N GLN A 130 14.91 4.39 -6.12
CA GLN A 130 13.90 4.59 -7.14
C GLN A 130 13.84 3.47 -8.19
N ASN A 131 14.98 3.02 -8.72
CA ASN A 131 15.00 1.91 -9.69
C ASN A 131 14.44 0.62 -9.06
N LEU A 132 14.65 0.45 -7.75
CA LEU A 132 14.06 -0.64 -6.97
C LEU A 132 12.54 -0.52 -6.83
N GLN A 133 12.00 0.69 -6.66
CA GLN A 133 10.54 0.90 -6.61
C GLN A 133 9.91 0.61 -7.97
N ASN A 134 10.51 1.10 -9.06
CA ASN A 134 10.02 0.85 -10.41
C ASN A 134 10.01 -0.65 -10.73
N GLU A 135 11.12 -1.36 -10.44
CA GLU A 135 11.21 -2.82 -10.60
C GLU A 135 10.15 -3.54 -9.75
N ALA A 136 9.93 -3.11 -8.51
CA ALA A 136 8.94 -3.73 -7.62
C ALA A 136 7.49 -3.51 -8.10
N PHE A 137 7.14 -2.32 -8.60
CA PHE A 137 5.82 -2.08 -9.19
C PHE A 137 5.62 -2.86 -10.50
N SER A 138 6.62 -2.88 -11.39
CA SER A 138 6.54 -3.64 -12.65
C SER A 138 6.43 -5.15 -12.42
N ASN A 139 7.03 -5.67 -11.35
CA ASN A 139 6.96 -7.08 -11.00
C ASN A 139 5.76 -7.43 -10.11
N ALA A 140 4.97 -6.43 -9.68
CA ALA A 140 3.82 -6.67 -8.82
C ALA A 140 2.73 -7.42 -9.59
N ASN A 141 2.59 -8.71 -9.28
CA ASN A 141 1.69 -9.62 -9.98
C ASN A 141 0.59 -10.18 -9.07
N THR A 142 0.47 -9.69 -7.83
CA THR A 142 -0.41 -10.26 -6.82
C THR A 142 -1.43 -9.25 -6.34
N ILE A 143 -2.68 -9.70 -6.21
CA ILE A 143 -3.85 -8.91 -5.86
C ILE A 143 -4.68 -9.65 -4.82
N LYS A 144 -5.16 -8.93 -3.80
CA LYS A 144 -6.09 -9.48 -2.80
C LYS A 144 -7.51 -9.06 -3.12
N ILE A 145 -8.43 -10.03 -3.13
CA ILE A 145 -9.84 -9.88 -3.47
C ILE A 145 -10.70 -10.21 -2.24
N ASN A 146 -11.73 -9.41 -2.00
CA ASN A 146 -12.68 -9.66 -0.90
C ASN A 146 -14.09 -9.14 -1.25
N GLY A 147 -15.11 -9.93 -0.94
CA GLY A 147 -16.52 -9.55 -1.05
C GLY A 147 -17.04 -9.42 -2.48
N PHE A 148 -16.38 -10.06 -3.44
CA PHE A 148 -16.88 -10.18 -4.81
C PHE A 148 -17.92 -11.31 -4.87
N PRO A 149 -19.09 -11.13 -5.51
CA PRO A 149 -20.15 -12.14 -5.50
C PRO A 149 -19.79 -13.44 -6.22
N ARG A 150 -18.90 -13.38 -7.21
CA ARG A 150 -18.55 -14.50 -8.12
C ARG A 150 -17.09 -14.90 -8.04
N ILE A 151 -16.32 -14.30 -7.14
CA ILE A 151 -14.88 -14.57 -6.96
C ILE A 151 -14.65 -14.87 -5.48
N PRO A 152 -14.07 -16.02 -5.12
CA PRO A 152 -13.72 -16.32 -3.75
C PRO A 152 -12.82 -15.25 -3.13
N ASN A 153 -12.94 -15.04 -1.83
CA ASN A 153 -12.02 -14.17 -1.11
C ASN A 153 -10.63 -14.84 -1.09
N GLY A 154 -9.58 -14.05 -1.32
CA GLY A 154 -8.24 -14.61 -1.34
C GLY A 154 -7.19 -13.66 -1.91
N THR A 155 -5.98 -14.18 -2.01
CA THR A 155 -4.86 -13.53 -2.70
C THR A 155 -4.60 -14.35 -3.97
N PHE A 156 -4.55 -13.68 -5.11
CA PHE A 156 -4.45 -14.31 -6.42
C PHE A 156 -3.41 -13.60 -7.28
N SER A 157 -2.94 -14.29 -8.32
CA SER A 157 -2.16 -13.63 -9.36
C SER A 157 -3.04 -12.74 -10.24
N LEU A 158 -2.48 -11.67 -10.79
CA LEU A 158 -3.15 -10.81 -11.77
C LEU A 158 -3.54 -11.61 -13.02
N HIS A 159 -2.72 -12.60 -13.43
CA HIS A 159 -3.05 -13.45 -14.58
C HIS A 159 -4.38 -14.20 -14.37
N LEU A 160 -4.60 -14.75 -13.17
CA LEU A 160 -5.89 -15.37 -12.85
C LEU A 160 -7.01 -14.33 -12.81
N MET A 161 -6.78 -13.14 -12.25
CA MET A 161 -7.82 -12.10 -12.20
C MET A 161 -8.20 -11.54 -13.57
N ASN A 162 -7.27 -11.55 -14.53
CA ASN A 162 -7.55 -11.19 -15.92
C ASN A 162 -8.60 -12.11 -16.56
N THR A 163 -8.69 -13.40 -16.16
CA THR A 163 -9.73 -14.32 -16.65
C THR A 163 -11.13 -13.96 -16.12
N TYR A 164 -11.20 -13.24 -15.00
CA TYR A 164 -12.43 -12.64 -14.46
C TYR A 164 -12.70 -11.23 -15.00
N GLY A 165 -11.83 -10.71 -15.89
CA GLY A 165 -11.89 -9.36 -16.45
C GLY A 165 -11.39 -8.26 -15.52
N ILE A 166 -10.89 -8.60 -14.32
CA ILE A 166 -10.32 -7.63 -13.39
C ILE A 166 -8.86 -7.41 -13.77
N LYS A 167 -8.55 -6.19 -14.21
CA LYS A 167 -7.19 -5.79 -14.60
C LYS A 167 -6.69 -4.72 -13.65
N ALA A 168 -5.42 -4.78 -13.27
CA ALA A 168 -4.78 -3.72 -12.51
C ALA A 168 -3.32 -3.59 -12.94
N ALA A 169 -2.81 -2.36 -12.94
CA ALA A 169 -1.43 -2.04 -13.26
C ALA A 169 -0.95 -0.88 -12.39
N ALA A 170 0.34 -0.87 -12.08
CA ALA A 170 0.98 0.24 -11.40
C ALA A 170 2.39 0.41 -11.93
N ARG A 171 2.76 1.66 -12.23
CA ARG A 171 4.07 2.01 -12.79
C ARG A 171 4.50 3.37 -12.27
N ILE A 172 5.80 3.56 -12.08
CA ILE A 172 6.39 4.88 -11.88
C ILE A 172 7.11 5.27 -13.19
N ASP A 173 6.83 6.47 -13.68
CA ASP A 173 7.48 7.02 -14.86
C ASP A 173 8.82 7.71 -14.55
N ASP A 174 9.48 8.22 -15.58
CA ASP A 174 10.77 8.92 -15.44
C ASP A 174 10.64 10.25 -14.67
N LYS A 175 9.44 10.83 -14.63
CA LYS A 175 9.11 12.03 -13.83
C LYS A 175 8.77 11.68 -12.38
N LYS A 176 8.90 10.40 -11.99
CA LYS A 176 8.66 9.88 -10.64
C LYS A 176 7.19 9.93 -10.22
N ILE A 177 6.29 10.03 -11.19
CA ILE A 177 4.86 9.98 -10.97
C ILE A 177 4.46 8.50 -10.97
N LEU A 178 3.85 8.06 -9.86
CA LEU A 178 3.18 6.78 -9.80
C LEU A 178 1.84 6.90 -10.50
N THR A 179 1.58 5.98 -11.42
CA THR A 179 0.29 5.77 -12.06
C THR A 179 -0.23 4.39 -11.66
N TYR A 180 -1.43 4.34 -11.12
CA TYR A 180 -2.16 3.14 -10.74
C TYR A 180 -3.47 3.10 -11.52
N GLU A 181 -3.74 1.96 -12.14
CA GLU A 181 -4.92 1.75 -12.96
C GLU A 181 -5.64 0.47 -12.59
N LEU A 182 -6.96 0.50 -12.76
CA LEU A 182 -7.85 -0.58 -12.39
C LEU A 182 -9.07 -0.59 -13.30
N SER A 183 -9.38 -1.75 -13.85
CA SER A 183 -10.63 -2.06 -14.55
C SER A 183 -11.35 -3.20 -13.84
N ILE A 184 -12.63 -2.99 -13.54
CA ILE A 184 -13.51 -4.00 -12.95
C ILE A 184 -14.79 -4.12 -13.79
N PRO A 185 -15.16 -5.32 -14.26
CA PRO A 185 -16.44 -5.48 -14.92
C PRO A 185 -17.61 -5.17 -13.97
N LEU A 186 -18.59 -4.39 -14.44
CA LEU A 186 -19.77 -4.01 -13.64
C LEU A 186 -20.55 -5.24 -13.16
N SER A 187 -20.54 -6.32 -13.95
CA SER A 187 -21.14 -7.61 -13.61
C SER A 187 -20.50 -8.27 -12.38
N GLN A 188 -19.18 -8.07 -12.16
CA GLN A 188 -18.48 -8.55 -10.96
C GLN A 188 -18.87 -7.76 -9.70
N LEU A 189 -19.52 -6.61 -9.87
CA LEU A 189 -19.97 -5.75 -8.77
C LEU A 189 -21.49 -5.81 -8.56
N ASN A 190 -22.22 -6.64 -9.32
CA ASN A 190 -23.68 -6.61 -9.40
C ASN A 190 -24.24 -5.20 -9.70
N ILE A 191 -23.53 -4.44 -10.54
CA ILE A 191 -23.95 -3.11 -10.98
C ILE A 191 -24.56 -3.24 -12.38
N SER A 192 -25.79 -2.73 -12.55
CA SER A 192 -26.39 -2.58 -13.88
C SER A 192 -25.78 -1.35 -14.58
N PRO A 193 -25.45 -1.42 -15.89
CA PRO A 193 -24.96 -0.26 -16.65
C PRO A 193 -25.93 0.92 -16.65
N ASN A 194 -27.23 0.66 -16.44
CA ASN A 194 -28.28 1.68 -16.39
C ASN A 194 -28.63 2.11 -14.95
N GLN A 195 -27.83 1.70 -13.95
CA GLN A 195 -28.09 2.04 -12.56
C GLN A 195 -28.05 3.57 -12.35
N VAL A 196 -29.16 4.11 -11.83
CA VAL A 196 -29.28 5.53 -11.46
C VAL A 196 -28.83 5.83 -10.02
N LYS A 197 -28.68 4.80 -9.19
CA LYS A 197 -28.24 4.94 -7.80
C LYS A 197 -26.76 5.26 -7.73
N TYR A 198 -26.41 6.14 -6.78
CA TYR A 198 -25.02 6.43 -6.45
C TYR A 198 -24.24 5.17 -6.09
N ILE A 199 -23.00 5.14 -6.54
CA ILE A 199 -21.97 4.19 -6.12
C ILE A 199 -21.02 4.94 -5.20
N ALA A 200 -20.49 4.26 -4.19
CA ALA A 200 -19.49 4.82 -3.29
C ALA A 200 -18.20 4.01 -3.38
N ASN A 201 -17.09 4.69 -3.68
CA ASN A 201 -15.77 4.11 -3.70
C ASN A 201 -14.94 4.64 -2.53
N GLN A 202 -14.21 3.78 -1.85
CA GLN A 202 -13.15 4.16 -0.92
C GLN A 202 -11.81 3.86 -1.57
N ILE A 203 -10.96 4.87 -1.62
CA ILE A 203 -9.53 4.72 -1.93
C ILE A 203 -8.79 4.84 -0.60
N LYS A 204 -7.99 3.83 -0.28
CA LYS A 204 -7.22 3.76 0.96
C LYS A 204 -5.78 3.34 0.66
N ILE A 205 -4.82 4.16 1.06
CA ILE A 205 -3.43 3.72 1.23
C ILE A 205 -3.38 3.01 2.58
N ASN A 206 -3.02 1.72 2.61
CA ASN A 206 -2.96 1.06 3.92
C ASN A 206 -1.79 1.62 4.73
N GLY A 207 -1.89 1.47 6.05
CA GLY A 207 -0.79 1.76 6.95
C GLY A 207 -0.05 0.47 7.27
N SER A 208 1.21 0.60 7.69
CA SER A 208 1.92 -0.50 8.30
C SER A 208 1.21 -0.90 9.60
N PRO A 209 1.06 -2.19 9.91
CA PRO A 209 0.74 -2.61 11.26
C PRO A 209 1.75 -1.94 12.21
N ASP A 210 1.24 -1.30 13.27
CA ASP A 210 2.11 -0.75 14.29
C ASP A 210 2.80 -1.94 14.98
N PRO A 211 4.15 -2.04 14.98
CA PRO A 211 4.85 -3.12 15.66
C PRO A 211 4.53 -3.18 17.16
N LEU A 212 4.00 -2.09 17.72
CA LEU A 212 3.64 -1.95 19.13
C LEU A 212 2.15 -2.12 19.41
N SER A 213 1.28 -2.24 18.39
CA SER A 213 -0.15 -2.58 18.60
C SER A 213 -0.30 -4.09 18.79
N ASN A 214 0.37 -4.61 19.82
CA ASN A 214 0.28 -6.00 20.23
C ASN A 214 -0.97 -6.15 21.12
N SER A 215 -2.16 -6.11 20.52
CA SER A 215 -3.39 -6.56 21.17
C SER A 215 -3.36 -8.08 21.26
N SER A 216 -2.79 -8.56 22.37
CA SER A 216 -3.18 -9.76 23.13
C SER A 216 -3.91 -10.85 22.33
N SER A 217 -3.25 -11.44 21.34
CA SER A 217 -3.65 -12.72 20.77
C SER A 217 -2.70 -13.78 21.29
N GLN A 218 -3.06 -14.24 22.48
CA GLN A 218 -2.97 -15.61 22.97
C GLN A 218 -2.32 -16.62 22.00
N TYR A 219 -1.00 -16.68 22.01
CA TYR A 219 -0.29 -17.88 21.59
C TYR A 219 -0.30 -18.87 22.76
N PRO A 220 -0.83 -20.10 22.59
CA PRO A 220 -0.60 -21.16 23.56
C PRO A 220 0.77 -21.79 23.29
N GLY A 221 1.60 -21.87 24.32
CA GLY A 221 2.75 -22.78 24.34
C GLY A 221 4.10 -22.11 24.52
N GLY A 222 4.71 -22.36 25.67
CA GLY A 222 6.11 -22.01 25.97
C GLY A 222 6.25 -21.49 27.39
N GLY A 223 6.20 -22.41 28.36
CA GLY A 223 6.16 -22.09 29.79
C GLY A 223 7.31 -21.21 30.27
N ARG A 224 6.96 -20.29 31.18
CA ARG A 224 7.90 -19.66 32.11
C ARG A 224 8.32 -20.69 33.15
N THR A 225 9.62 -20.85 33.36
CA THR A 225 10.13 -21.15 34.71
C THR A 225 11.07 -20.01 35.12
N PRO A 226 10.74 -19.25 36.18
CA PRO A 226 11.58 -18.18 36.69
C PRO A 226 12.80 -18.71 37.48
N GLY A 227 13.91 -17.99 37.40
CA GLY A 227 14.92 -17.84 38.46
C GLY A 227 15.41 -19.10 39.18
N GLY A 228 16.63 -19.54 38.88
CA GLY A 228 17.30 -20.59 39.63
C GLY A 228 18.81 -20.53 39.44
N ASN A 229 19.48 -19.85 40.36
CA ASN A 229 20.91 -19.91 40.58
C ASN A 229 21.28 -21.37 40.90
N VAL A 230 21.99 -22.06 40.01
CA VAL A 230 22.57 -23.38 40.29
C VAL A 230 23.97 -23.43 39.69
N GLY A 231 24.97 -23.17 40.53
CA GLY A 231 26.34 -23.59 40.27
C GLY A 231 26.45 -25.10 40.49
N ILE A 232 27.17 -25.79 39.61
CA ILE A 232 27.68 -27.15 39.81
C ILE A 232 29.09 -27.22 39.17
N PRO A 233 30.02 -28.01 39.75
CA PRO A 233 31.38 -27.57 40.05
C PRO A 233 32.47 -28.23 39.20
N THR A 234 33.67 -27.74 39.44
CA THR A 234 34.99 -28.38 39.34
C THR A 234 34.99 -29.92 39.44
N GLY A 235 35.73 -30.59 38.55
CA GLY A 235 36.52 -31.78 38.91
C GLY A 235 36.34 -33.05 38.06
N GLY A 236 37.47 -33.54 37.52
CA GLY A 236 37.69 -34.90 36.98
C GLY A 236 37.36 -35.01 35.49
N GLY A 237 38.25 -35.41 34.59
CA GLY A 237 39.37 -36.35 34.66
C GLY A 237 39.24 -37.30 33.47
N PHE A 238 40.38 -37.84 33.00
CA PHE A 238 40.57 -38.88 31.97
C PHE A 238 41.05 -38.45 30.56
N PRO A 239 41.92 -39.29 29.95
CA PRO A 239 43.24 -38.82 29.51
C PRO A 239 43.59 -39.19 28.05
N GLY A 240 44.70 -38.62 27.58
CA GLY A 240 45.63 -39.36 26.71
C GLY A 240 45.76 -38.87 25.26
N ILE A 241 47.01 -39.00 24.78
CA ILE A 241 47.55 -38.65 23.45
C ILE A 241 47.87 -37.14 23.33
N GLY A 242 49.08 -36.62 23.50
CA GLY A 242 50.42 -37.19 23.34
C GLY A 242 51.11 -36.51 22.16
N VAL A 243 51.75 -35.35 22.37
CA VAL A 243 52.88 -34.89 21.54
C VAL A 243 53.79 -33.99 22.38
N GLN A 244 55.08 -34.29 22.33
CA GLN A 244 56.15 -33.72 23.11
C GLN A 244 57.04 -32.81 22.24
N GLY A 245 57.51 -31.71 22.84
CA GLY A 245 58.65 -30.88 22.41
C GLY A 245 58.24 -29.61 21.65
N GLY A 246 58.70 -28.40 21.96
CA GLY A 246 59.66 -27.89 22.93
C GLY A 246 59.87 -26.38 22.68
N LEU A 247 60.61 -25.74 23.59
CA LEU A 247 61.22 -24.39 23.48
C LEU A 247 60.37 -23.14 23.77
N SER A 248 60.47 -22.72 25.03
CA SER A 248 60.93 -21.40 25.51
C SER A 248 60.84 -20.20 24.54
N GLY A 249 60.00 -19.23 24.88
CA GLY A 249 59.98 -17.91 24.27
C GLY A 249 59.12 -16.94 25.07
N MET A 250 59.79 -16.03 25.77
CA MET A 250 59.25 -14.99 26.65
C MET A 250 58.04 -14.20 26.11
N GLY A 251 57.08 -13.96 27.01
CA GLY A 251 56.72 -12.61 27.44
C GLY A 251 56.25 -11.63 26.35
N GLY A 252 54.95 -11.65 26.08
CA GLY A 252 54.27 -10.60 25.30
C GLY A 252 52.81 -10.52 25.70
N THR A 253 52.51 -9.73 26.72
CA THR A 253 51.14 -9.40 27.12
C THR A 253 50.44 -8.69 25.95
N ILE A 254 49.47 -9.36 25.35
CA ILE A 254 48.53 -8.75 24.41
C ILE A 254 47.70 -7.74 25.22
N ARG A 255 48.10 -6.47 25.17
CA ARG A 255 47.27 -5.35 25.58
C ARG A 255 46.13 -5.24 24.58
N ILE A 256 45.01 -5.84 24.90
CA ILE A 256 43.73 -5.59 24.25
C ILE A 256 43.46 -4.09 24.38
N GLY A 257 43.44 -3.42 23.23
CA GLY A 257 43.13 -2.01 23.10
C GLY A 257 41.81 -1.71 23.81
N ARG A 258 41.90 -0.81 24.79
CA ARG A 258 40.78 -0.16 25.47
C ARG A 258 40.03 0.66 24.43
N GLY A 259 39.11 0.01 23.71
CA GLY A 259 38.13 0.66 22.85
C GLY A 259 37.29 1.58 23.72
N GLN A 260 37.50 2.88 23.59
CA GLN A 260 36.65 3.90 24.15
C GLN A 260 35.22 3.67 23.64
N ASN A 261 34.29 3.47 24.58
CA ASN A 261 32.86 3.62 24.35
C ASN A 261 32.61 4.91 23.56
N PRO A 262 31.98 4.86 22.38
CA PRO A 262 31.32 6.04 21.85
C PRO A 262 30.14 6.33 22.78
N SER A 263 30.19 7.44 23.50
CA SER A 263 29.05 7.97 24.23
C SER A 263 27.83 8.07 23.29
N PRO A 264 26.60 7.78 23.77
CA PRO A 264 25.40 7.94 22.95
C PRO A 264 25.13 9.43 22.72
N ARG A 265 25.74 10.00 21.68
CA ARG A 265 25.40 11.34 21.21
C ARG A 265 24.18 11.28 20.30
N ALA A 266 23.22 12.12 20.68
CA ALA A 266 22.10 12.60 19.89
C ALA A 266 21.03 11.55 19.53
N ILE A 267 20.02 11.49 20.40
CA ILE A 267 18.62 11.34 19.97
C ILE A 267 18.31 12.57 19.11
N SER A 268 18.76 12.57 17.86
CA SER A 268 18.22 13.47 16.85
C SER A 268 16.79 13.02 16.55
N ASN A 269 15.90 13.99 16.39
CA ASN A 269 14.46 13.85 16.20
C ASN A 269 14.06 12.72 15.22
N ARG A 270 13.90 11.50 15.74
CA ARG A 270 13.32 10.34 15.05
C ARG A 270 11.80 10.46 14.83
N GLU A 271 11.24 11.65 15.00
CA GLU A 271 9.84 11.92 14.66
C GLU A 271 9.66 12.26 13.18
N ASN A 272 10.67 12.82 12.51
CA ASN A 272 10.56 13.20 11.10
C ASN A 272 10.81 12.06 10.09
N ASP A 273 11.49 10.98 10.50
CA ASP A 273 11.75 9.81 9.64
C ASP A 273 10.72 8.68 9.79
N ARG A 274 9.65 8.91 10.55
CA ARG A 274 8.51 8.00 10.56
C ARG A 274 7.79 8.15 9.23
N MET A 275 8.08 7.26 8.26
CA MET A 275 7.12 6.93 7.20
C MET A 275 5.76 6.86 7.87
N ASN A 276 4.85 7.76 7.50
CA ASN A 276 3.57 7.92 8.16
C ASN A 276 2.81 6.59 8.10
N SER A 277 2.93 5.78 9.16
CA SER A 277 2.38 4.42 9.25
C SER A 277 0.86 4.44 9.39
N LYS A 278 0.25 5.62 9.47
CA LYS A 278 -1.20 5.79 9.55
C LYS A 278 -1.80 5.64 8.16
N SER A 279 -2.80 4.76 8.04
CA SER A 279 -3.56 4.62 6.82
C SER A 279 -4.30 5.92 6.48
N VAL A 280 -4.24 6.35 5.22
CA VAL A 280 -5.04 7.48 4.71
C VAL A 280 -6.15 6.94 3.82
N ARG A 281 -7.37 7.45 3.99
CA ARG A 281 -8.55 7.01 3.22
C ARG A 281 -9.49 8.16 2.92
N PHE A 282 -10.17 8.10 1.79
CA PHE A 282 -11.26 9.01 1.45
C PHE A 282 -12.36 8.28 0.67
N TRP A 283 -13.54 8.88 0.61
CA TRP A 283 -14.70 8.35 -0.07
C TRP A 283 -15.09 9.25 -1.24
N VAL A 284 -15.36 8.64 -2.39
CA VAL A 284 -15.89 9.28 -3.58
C VAL A 284 -17.29 8.71 -3.85
N LYS A 285 -18.25 9.56 -4.20
CA LYS A 285 -19.60 9.17 -4.59
C LYS A 285 -19.90 9.69 -5.99
N TYR A 286 -20.45 8.82 -6.84
CA TYR A 286 -20.75 9.17 -8.22
C TYR A 286 -21.95 8.36 -8.75
N GLN A 287 -22.55 8.84 -9.82
CA GLN A 287 -23.46 8.04 -10.67
C GLN A 287 -22.70 7.53 -11.89
N LEU A 288 -23.11 6.37 -12.41
CA LEU A 288 -22.60 5.92 -13.71
C LEU A 288 -22.95 6.92 -14.79
N ALA A 289 -22.00 7.12 -15.69
CA ALA A 289 -22.21 7.78 -16.95
C ALA A 289 -23.19 6.96 -17.80
N LYS A 290 -24.12 7.65 -18.46
CA LYS A 290 -25.08 7.02 -19.37
C LYS A 290 -24.51 6.98 -20.78
N THR A 291 -24.87 5.93 -21.51
CA THR A 291 -24.77 5.86 -22.97
C THR A 291 -25.37 7.13 -23.59
N LYS A 292 -24.62 7.83 -24.45
CA LYS A 292 -25.24 8.76 -25.40
C LYS A 292 -26.15 7.89 -26.28
N LEU A 293 -27.46 8.12 -26.16
CA LEU A 293 -28.45 7.53 -27.07
C LEU A 293 -28.15 7.97 -28.49
#